data_AF-A0A9D6QRW1-F1
#
_entry.id   AF-A0A9D6QRW1-F1
#
_cell.length_a   1.000
_cell.length_b   1.000
_cell.length_c   1.000
_cell.angle_alpha   90.00
_cell.angle_beta   90.00
_cell.angle_gamma   90.00
#
_symmetry.space_group_name_H-M   'P 1'
#
loop_
_entity.id
_entity.type
_entity.pdbx_description
1 polymer ?
#
loop_
_entity_poly.entity_id
_entity_poly.type
_entity_poly.pdbx_seq_one_letter_code
_entity_poly.pdbx_strand_id
1 'polypeptide(L)'
;MRFAYANLGRSLDMCLASPSCQLTAEETRLVTSVRKSGGGQLVFLSEKENPGTFLIDGAVRVAKTEYAVGATIYLNKDLLYSANAKGELKAIDTAAASGALLHELGHQQGERSHDKLDLLAAKLRSLLLLDTQRLTYIFADNIALTALNQLESGLATRSTQLLVEDGENLTDLTSLVASRVPCAEIFGPGTEVESFLLWNLHWGHSESRFYGGVIRMAVEGNLEMQCKTPAGGRPISSGWAIRGHLNLVKSHDAAPYRIDSPSSTRFYITPAE
;
A
#
# COMPACT_ATOMS: atom_id res chain seq x y z
N MET A 1 4.62 -5.79 6.48
CA MET A 1 4.29 -7.20 6.15
C MET A 1 2.81 -7.55 6.25
N ARG A 2 2.13 -7.39 7.41
CA ARG A 2 0.69 -7.74 7.53
C ARG A 2 -0.21 -7.02 6.51
N PHE A 3 0.03 -5.73 6.29
CA PHE A 3 -0.68 -4.97 5.26
C PHE A 3 -0.46 -5.51 3.85
N ALA A 4 0.80 -5.80 3.49
CA ALA A 4 1.15 -6.40 2.20
C ALA A 4 0.44 -7.75 2.02
N TYR A 5 0.40 -8.58 3.06
CA TYR A 5 -0.31 -9.86 3.05
C TYR A 5 -1.82 -9.70 2.83
N ALA A 6 -2.46 -8.78 3.57
CA ALA A 6 -3.90 -8.51 3.42
C ALA A 6 -4.27 -7.98 2.01
N ASN A 7 -3.35 -7.30 1.34
CA ASN A 7 -3.57 -6.71 0.01
C ASN A 7 -2.91 -7.50 -1.13
N LEU A 8 -2.22 -8.61 -0.83
CA LEU A 8 -1.43 -9.34 -1.82
C LEU A 8 -2.30 -9.80 -2.99
N GLY A 9 -3.50 -10.30 -2.74
CA GLY A 9 -4.44 -10.71 -3.79
C GLY A 9 -4.68 -9.59 -4.82
N ARG A 10 -4.89 -8.34 -4.37
CA ARG A 10 -5.05 -7.18 -5.26
C ARG A 10 -3.77 -6.86 -6.01
N SER A 11 -2.62 -6.90 -5.33
CA SER A 11 -1.31 -6.69 -5.97
C SER A 11 -1.06 -7.71 -7.09
N LEU A 12 -1.44 -8.97 -6.89
CA LEU A 12 -1.32 -10.01 -7.91
C LEU A 12 -2.32 -9.79 -9.04
N ASP A 13 -3.56 -9.39 -8.75
CA ASP A 13 -4.56 -9.05 -9.78
C ASP A 13 -4.07 -7.91 -10.68
N MET A 14 -3.47 -6.87 -10.09
CA MET A 14 -2.81 -5.79 -10.85
C MET A 14 -1.70 -6.32 -11.76
N CYS A 15 -0.83 -7.20 -11.24
CA CYS A 15 0.26 -7.77 -12.02
C CYS A 15 -0.22 -8.67 -13.16
N LEU A 16 -1.28 -9.44 -12.95
CA LEU A 16 -1.92 -10.26 -13.98
C LEU A 16 -2.60 -9.42 -15.06
N ALA A 17 -3.18 -8.27 -14.70
CA ALA A 17 -3.87 -7.38 -15.63
C ALA A 17 -2.94 -6.40 -16.37
N SER A 18 -1.75 -6.13 -15.82
CA SER A 18 -0.85 -5.09 -16.32
C SER A 18 0.22 -5.66 -17.26
N PRO A 19 0.34 -5.16 -18.51
CA PRO A 19 1.45 -5.53 -19.38
C PRO A 19 2.81 -5.10 -18.79
N SER A 20 2.84 -4.10 -17.92
CA SER A 20 4.07 -3.63 -17.26
C SER A 20 4.66 -4.64 -16.27
N CYS A 21 3.89 -5.65 -15.81
CA CYS A 21 4.45 -6.73 -14.99
C CYS A 21 5.32 -7.71 -15.80
N GLN A 22 5.14 -7.75 -17.14
CA GLN A 22 5.95 -8.55 -18.07
C GLN A 22 6.05 -10.04 -17.69
N LEU A 23 4.91 -10.65 -17.36
CA LEU A 23 4.84 -12.07 -17.04
C LEU A 23 4.90 -12.92 -18.32
N THR A 24 5.73 -13.96 -18.29
CA THR A 24 5.69 -15.07 -19.25
C THR A 24 4.45 -15.93 -19.01
N ALA A 25 4.08 -16.78 -19.97
CA ALA A 25 2.94 -17.68 -19.81
C ALA A 25 3.07 -18.63 -18.59
N GLU A 26 4.30 -19.03 -18.25
CA GLU A 26 4.57 -19.87 -17.09
C GLU A 26 4.42 -19.10 -15.78
N GLU A 27 4.99 -17.90 -15.69
CA GLU A 27 4.83 -17.02 -14.53
C GLU A 27 3.37 -16.62 -14.32
N THR A 28 2.62 -16.32 -15.38
CA THR A 28 1.17 -16.05 -15.31
C THR A 28 0.41 -17.20 -14.68
N ARG A 29 0.73 -18.45 -15.05
CA ARG A 29 0.11 -19.64 -14.42
C ARG A 29 0.46 -19.72 -12.93
N LEU A 30 1.73 -19.51 -12.57
CA LEU A 30 2.17 -19.54 -11.18
C LEU A 30 1.48 -18.46 -10.33
N VAL A 31 1.49 -17.19 -10.79
CA VAL A 31 0.83 -16.07 -10.11
C VAL A 31 -0.68 -16.32 -9.98
N THR A 32 -1.32 -16.86 -11.01
CA THR A 32 -2.74 -17.23 -10.95
C THR A 32 -3.01 -18.31 -9.91
N SER A 33 -2.14 -19.32 -9.79
CA SER A 33 -2.26 -20.37 -8.77
C SER A 33 -2.10 -19.81 -7.37
N VAL A 34 -1.07 -18.99 -7.13
CA VAL A 34 -0.85 -18.27 -5.86
C VAL A 34 -2.07 -17.43 -5.50
N ARG A 35 -2.64 -16.72 -6.48
CA ARG A 35 -3.82 -15.88 -6.28
C ARG A 35 -5.07 -16.66 -5.86
N LYS A 36 -5.21 -17.91 -6.31
CA LYS A 36 -6.34 -18.80 -6.03
C LYS A 36 -6.20 -19.58 -4.72
N SER A 37 -4.98 -19.98 -4.35
CA SER A 37 -4.74 -20.83 -3.17
C SER A 37 -5.02 -20.13 -1.84
N GLY A 38 -5.19 -18.81 -1.85
CA GLY A 38 -5.15 -18.02 -0.62
C GLY A 38 -3.74 -17.99 -0.03
N GLY A 39 -3.59 -17.35 1.13
CA GLY A 39 -2.30 -17.26 1.81
C GLY A 39 -2.17 -18.24 3.00
N GLY A 40 -0.94 -18.51 3.40
CA GLY A 40 -0.62 -19.32 4.59
C GLY A 40 -0.62 -18.51 5.90
N GLN A 41 -0.53 -19.21 7.03
CA GLN A 41 -0.38 -18.54 8.33
C GLN A 41 0.98 -17.83 8.40
N LEU A 42 1.00 -16.57 8.84
CA LEU A 42 2.24 -15.83 9.07
C LEU A 42 2.71 -16.00 10.51
N VAL A 43 3.98 -16.38 10.69
CA VAL A 43 4.64 -16.44 12.02
C VAL A 43 5.91 -15.60 11.98
N PHE A 44 6.06 -14.69 12.94
CA PHE A 44 7.21 -13.80 13.02
C PHE A 44 8.22 -14.37 14.03
N LEU A 45 9.44 -14.64 13.58
CA LEU A 45 10.55 -15.17 14.39
C LEU A 45 11.80 -14.30 14.20
N SER A 46 12.74 -14.35 15.15
CA SER A 46 14.08 -13.76 14.96
C SER A 46 15.12 -14.83 14.72
N GLU A 47 15.99 -14.59 13.76
CA GLU A 47 17.19 -15.37 13.52
C GLU A 47 18.22 -15.20 14.65
N LYS A 48 18.33 -13.99 15.23
CA LYS A 48 19.19 -13.75 16.40
C LYS A 48 18.77 -14.57 17.62
N GLU A 49 17.46 -14.71 17.83
CA GLU A 49 16.89 -15.52 18.92
C GLU A 49 16.89 -17.02 18.61
N ASN A 50 16.83 -17.40 17.33
CA ASN A 50 16.77 -18.80 16.89
C ASN A 50 17.75 -19.05 15.71
N PRO A 51 19.08 -19.07 15.97
CA PRO A 51 20.08 -19.15 14.91
C PRO A 51 19.94 -20.39 14.03
N GLY A 52 20.14 -20.23 12.73
CA GLY A 52 19.98 -21.26 11.70
C GLY A 52 18.56 -21.40 11.17
N THR A 53 17.57 -20.72 11.74
CA THR A 53 16.17 -20.84 11.30
C THR A 53 16.00 -20.34 9.87
N PHE A 54 16.59 -19.21 9.52
CA PHE A 54 16.47 -18.55 8.22
C PHE A 54 17.72 -18.71 7.35
N LEU A 55 18.70 -19.53 7.77
CA LEU A 55 19.91 -19.80 7.00
C LEU A 55 19.62 -20.81 5.88
N ILE A 56 19.49 -20.33 4.65
CA ILE A 56 19.19 -21.13 3.46
C ILE A 56 20.27 -20.83 2.42
N ASP A 57 20.93 -21.87 1.91
CA ASP A 57 22.05 -21.77 0.96
C ASP A 57 23.18 -20.85 1.43
N GLY A 58 23.45 -20.84 2.75
CA GLY A 58 24.52 -20.04 3.35
C GLY A 58 24.18 -18.55 3.54
N ALA A 59 22.95 -18.12 3.22
CA ALA A 59 22.49 -16.75 3.43
C ALA A 59 21.26 -16.71 4.35
N VAL A 60 21.19 -15.70 5.21
CA VAL A 60 20.00 -15.45 6.04
C VAL A 60 18.91 -14.83 5.16
N ARG A 61 17.75 -15.48 5.07
CA ARG A 61 16.61 -15.04 4.25
C ARG A 61 15.59 -14.25 5.07
N VAL A 62 14.81 -13.41 4.37
CA VAL A 62 13.74 -12.59 4.97
C VAL A 62 12.55 -13.42 5.41
N ALA A 63 12.31 -14.53 4.73
CA ALA A 63 11.22 -15.44 4.98
C ALA A 63 11.62 -16.87 4.59
N LYS A 64 10.83 -17.84 5.05
CA LYS A 64 10.88 -19.22 4.59
C LYS A 64 9.51 -19.88 4.71
N THR A 65 9.24 -20.86 3.86
CA THR A 65 8.06 -21.71 3.93
C THR A 65 8.40 -23.13 3.51
N GLU A 66 7.51 -24.07 3.82
CA GLU A 66 7.53 -25.41 3.25
C GLU A 66 6.88 -25.42 1.85
N TYR A 67 7.21 -26.45 1.05
CA TYR A 67 6.68 -26.68 -0.30
C TYR A 67 5.27 -27.30 -0.29
N ALA A 68 4.36 -26.73 0.49
CA ALA A 68 2.98 -27.19 0.60
C ALA A 68 2.01 -26.01 0.66
N VAL A 69 0.91 -26.10 -0.10
CA VAL A 69 -0.16 -25.09 -0.10
C VAL A 69 -0.75 -24.94 1.30
N GLY A 70 -0.78 -23.71 1.80
CA GLY A 70 -1.29 -23.38 3.13
C GLY A 70 -0.28 -23.58 4.27
N ALA A 71 0.96 -23.96 3.95
CA ALA A 71 2.04 -24.04 4.94
C ALA A 71 2.27 -22.69 5.63
N THR A 72 2.84 -22.75 6.84
CA THR A 72 3.21 -21.55 7.58
C THR A 72 4.37 -20.84 6.88
N ILE A 73 4.21 -19.53 6.69
CA ILE A 73 5.27 -18.65 6.24
C ILE A 73 5.92 -18.04 7.48
N TYR A 74 7.16 -18.42 7.72
CA TYR A 74 7.98 -17.83 8.77
C TYR A 74 8.65 -16.56 8.25
N LEU A 75 8.59 -15.48 9.01
CA LEU A 75 9.09 -14.16 8.66
C LEU A 75 10.18 -13.76 9.64
N ASN A 76 11.35 -13.40 9.12
CA ASN A 76 12.49 -12.99 9.92
C ASN A 76 12.36 -11.54 10.37
N LYS A 77 11.93 -11.31 11.63
CA LYS A 77 11.74 -9.96 12.18
C LYS A 77 13.02 -9.12 12.15
N ASP A 78 14.19 -9.74 12.16
CA ASP A 78 15.49 -9.04 12.12
C ASP A 78 15.78 -8.40 10.75
N LEU A 79 15.14 -8.90 9.68
CA LEU A 79 15.31 -8.39 8.31
C LEU A 79 14.09 -7.60 7.81
N LEU A 80 13.01 -7.53 8.59
CA LEU A 80 11.86 -6.66 8.28
C LEU A 80 12.15 -5.18 8.52
N TYR A 81 13.21 -4.88 9.25
CA TYR A 81 13.67 -3.53 9.54
C TYR A 81 15.15 -3.41 9.22
N SER A 82 15.52 -2.40 8.42
CA SER A 82 16.91 -2.08 8.13
C SER A 82 17.28 -0.75 8.75
N ALA A 83 18.47 -0.66 9.35
CA ALA A 83 18.99 0.61 9.83
C ALA A 83 19.38 1.48 8.63
N ASN A 84 18.92 2.74 8.60
CA ASN A 84 19.41 3.72 7.65
C ASN A 84 20.81 4.24 8.04
N ALA A 85 21.36 5.20 7.28
CA ALA A 85 22.69 5.77 7.56
C ALA A 85 22.79 6.46 8.93
N LYS A 86 21.66 6.82 9.56
CA LYS A 86 21.59 7.42 10.90
C LYS A 86 21.38 6.37 12.01
N GLY A 87 21.29 5.09 11.68
CA GLY A 87 20.99 4.01 12.62
C GLY A 87 19.49 3.85 12.93
N GLU A 88 18.61 4.60 12.28
CA GLU A 88 17.17 4.52 12.49
C GLU A 88 16.61 3.29 11.78
N LEU A 89 15.80 2.50 12.48
CA LEU A 89 15.14 1.34 11.90
C LEU A 89 14.03 1.77 10.95
N LYS A 90 14.15 1.35 9.68
CA LYS A 90 13.14 1.55 8.65
C LYS A 90 12.55 0.20 8.25
N ALA A 91 11.23 0.09 8.33
CA ALA A 91 10.54 -1.10 7.85
C ALA A 91 10.75 -1.27 6.33
N ILE A 92 10.77 -2.52 5.86
CA ILE A 92 10.70 -2.80 4.41
C ILE A 92 9.41 -2.20 3.82
N ASP A 93 9.51 -1.67 2.61
CA ASP A 93 8.36 -1.10 1.92
C ASP A 93 7.33 -2.18 1.55
N THR A 94 6.07 -1.76 1.36
CA THR A 94 4.96 -2.67 1.03
C THR A 94 5.22 -3.48 -0.24
N ALA A 95 5.89 -2.90 -1.25
CA ALA A 95 6.16 -3.59 -2.51
C ALA A 95 7.20 -4.72 -2.33
N ALA A 96 8.25 -4.48 -1.54
CA ALA A 96 9.24 -5.48 -1.15
C ALA A 96 8.60 -6.59 -0.29
N ALA A 97 7.74 -6.21 0.65
CA ALA A 97 6.96 -7.16 1.44
C ALA A 97 6.05 -8.04 0.58
N SER A 98 5.32 -7.47 -0.39
CA SER A 98 4.49 -8.22 -1.33
C SER A 98 5.34 -9.16 -2.21
N GLY A 99 6.50 -8.71 -2.67
CA GLY A 99 7.45 -9.54 -3.42
C GLY A 99 7.95 -10.74 -2.61
N ALA A 100 8.37 -10.53 -1.36
CA ALA A 100 8.78 -11.61 -0.47
C ALA A 100 7.64 -12.62 -0.23
N LEU A 101 6.40 -12.15 -0.02
CA LEU A 101 5.26 -13.04 0.15
C LEU A 101 4.95 -13.85 -1.11
N LEU A 102 5.06 -13.24 -2.31
CA LEU A 102 4.90 -13.96 -3.57
C LEU A 102 5.98 -15.04 -3.74
N HIS A 103 7.22 -14.76 -3.35
CA HIS A 103 8.30 -15.74 -3.37
C HIS A 103 7.92 -16.98 -2.54
N GLU A 104 7.57 -16.79 -1.27
CA GLU A 104 7.20 -17.90 -0.39
C GLU A 104 5.95 -18.64 -0.91
N LEU A 105 4.90 -17.93 -1.31
CA LEU A 105 3.71 -18.60 -1.85
C LEU A 105 4.01 -19.34 -3.16
N GLY A 106 5.00 -18.92 -3.94
CA GLY A 106 5.48 -19.65 -5.10
C GLY A 106 6.08 -21.00 -4.72
N HIS A 107 6.87 -21.08 -3.65
CA HIS A 107 7.33 -22.36 -3.08
C HIS A 107 6.17 -23.26 -2.69
N GLN A 108 5.11 -22.70 -2.11
CA GLN A 108 3.91 -23.48 -1.77
C GLN A 108 3.19 -24.07 -3.00
N GLN A 109 3.37 -23.47 -4.19
CA GLN A 109 2.90 -24.02 -5.47
C GLN A 109 3.87 -25.02 -6.12
N GLY A 110 4.95 -25.38 -5.43
CA GLY A 110 5.93 -26.36 -5.90
C GLY A 110 7.07 -25.77 -6.75
N GLU A 111 7.15 -24.45 -6.90
CA GLU A 111 8.30 -23.82 -7.54
C GLU A 111 9.54 -23.95 -6.64
N ARG A 112 10.64 -24.49 -7.17
CA ARG A 112 11.87 -24.76 -6.39
C ARG A 112 13.01 -23.80 -6.74
N SER A 113 12.91 -23.08 -7.85
CA SER A 113 13.94 -22.14 -8.28
C SER A 113 13.81 -20.82 -7.51
N HIS A 114 14.76 -20.54 -6.61
CA HIS A 114 14.87 -19.24 -5.94
C HIS A 114 15.03 -18.11 -6.97
N ASP A 115 15.87 -18.28 -7.99
CA ASP A 115 16.11 -17.26 -9.02
C ASP A 115 14.83 -16.86 -9.75
N LYS A 116 13.99 -17.84 -10.09
CA LYS A 116 12.71 -17.59 -10.76
C LYS A 116 11.73 -16.84 -9.85
N LEU A 117 11.67 -17.20 -8.57
CA LEU A 117 10.82 -16.53 -7.60
C LEU A 117 11.31 -15.13 -7.23
N ASP A 118 12.62 -14.92 -7.16
CA ASP A 118 13.24 -13.61 -6.95
C ASP A 118 12.99 -12.68 -8.15
N LEU A 119 13.11 -13.20 -9.37
CA LEU A 119 12.77 -12.44 -10.58
C LEU A 119 11.29 -12.05 -10.59
N LEU A 120 10.40 -12.99 -10.27
CA LEU A 120 8.96 -12.75 -10.21
C LEU A 120 8.59 -11.73 -9.12
N ALA A 121 9.22 -11.82 -7.94
CA ALA A 121 9.09 -10.85 -6.87
C ALA A 121 9.57 -9.45 -7.29
N ALA A 122 10.67 -9.36 -8.03
CA ALA A 122 11.20 -8.10 -8.55
C ALA A 122 10.26 -7.45 -9.58
N LYS A 123 9.61 -8.25 -10.44
CA LYS A 123 8.59 -7.79 -11.38
C LYS A 123 7.38 -7.19 -10.66
N LEU A 124 6.81 -7.92 -9.70
CA LEU A 124 5.70 -7.42 -8.88
C LEU A 124 6.09 -6.14 -8.15
N ARG A 125 7.27 -6.12 -7.51
CA ARG A 125 7.76 -4.94 -6.78
C ARG A 125 7.88 -3.72 -7.71
N SER A 126 8.45 -3.90 -8.90
CA SER A 126 8.63 -2.82 -9.87
C SER A 126 7.28 -2.25 -10.32
N LEU A 127 6.29 -3.11 -10.61
CA LEU A 127 4.94 -2.68 -10.92
C LEU A 127 4.32 -1.86 -9.78
N LEU A 128 4.38 -2.39 -8.55
CA LEU A 128 3.82 -1.71 -7.39
C LEU A 128 4.47 -0.36 -7.14
N LEU A 129 5.78 -0.23 -7.36
CA LEU A 129 6.48 1.05 -7.24
C LEU A 129 6.06 2.06 -8.33
N LEU A 130 5.72 1.60 -9.54
CA LEU A 130 5.23 2.48 -10.61
C LEU A 130 3.82 3.03 -10.33
N ASP A 131 2.96 2.21 -9.74
CA ASP A 131 1.57 2.58 -9.40
C ASP A 131 1.42 3.13 -7.97
N THR A 132 2.54 3.40 -7.28
CA THR A 132 2.55 3.97 -5.93
C THR A 132 3.15 5.38 -5.94
N GLN A 133 2.39 6.35 -5.44
CA GLN A 133 2.93 7.64 -5.05
C GLN A 133 3.15 7.67 -3.54
N ARG A 134 4.40 7.87 -3.11
CA ARG A 134 4.74 8.01 -1.68
C ARG A 134 5.31 9.38 -1.38
N LEU A 135 4.77 10.03 -0.37
CA LEU A 135 5.21 11.33 0.15
C LEU A 135 5.74 11.14 1.57
N THR A 136 7.01 11.47 1.79
CA THR A 136 7.59 11.54 3.14
C THR A 136 7.54 12.98 3.62
N TYR A 137 7.20 13.21 4.89
CA TYR A 137 7.18 14.56 5.43
C TYR A 137 8.58 14.97 5.92
N ILE A 138 9.14 16.03 5.35
CA ILE A 138 10.54 16.43 5.59
C ILE A 138 10.84 16.84 7.04
N PHE A 139 9.81 17.19 7.83
CA PHE A 139 9.97 17.56 9.24
C PHE A 139 9.62 16.41 10.20
N ALA A 140 9.23 15.25 9.66
CA ALA A 140 8.96 14.02 10.42
C ALA A 140 9.23 12.79 9.54
N ASP A 141 10.45 12.26 9.60
CA ASP A 141 10.90 11.13 8.78
C ASP A 141 10.04 9.86 8.96
N ASN A 142 9.32 9.77 10.07
CA ASN A 142 8.40 8.67 10.39
C ASN A 142 6.99 8.84 9.79
N ILE A 143 6.64 10.02 9.26
CA ILE A 143 5.34 10.27 8.65
C ILE A 143 5.45 10.10 7.13
N ALA A 144 4.61 9.23 6.58
CA ALA A 144 4.49 9.08 5.14
C ALA A 144 3.04 8.89 4.70
N LEU A 145 2.70 9.50 3.58
CA LEU A 145 1.46 9.26 2.85
C LEU A 145 1.77 8.38 1.64
N THR A 146 0.98 7.33 1.42
CA THR A 146 1.13 6.44 0.28
C THR A 146 -0.20 6.30 -0.44
N ALA A 147 -0.26 6.72 -1.69
CA ALA A 147 -1.37 6.46 -2.59
C ALA A 147 -1.02 5.27 -3.49
N LEU A 148 -1.81 4.19 -3.38
CA LEU A 148 -1.69 3.00 -4.21
C LEU A 148 -2.78 3.04 -5.28
N ASN A 149 -2.42 3.27 -6.53
CA ASN A 149 -3.36 3.40 -7.63
C ASN A 149 -3.62 2.01 -8.24
N GLN A 150 -4.63 1.32 -7.72
CA GLN A 150 -4.91 -0.08 -8.05
C GLN A 150 -5.86 -0.18 -9.23
N LEU A 151 -5.59 -1.10 -10.16
CA LEU A 151 -6.58 -1.51 -11.17
C LEU A 151 -7.64 -2.36 -10.49
N GLU A 152 -8.92 -2.01 -10.64
CA GLU A 152 -10.01 -2.84 -10.14
C GLU A 152 -10.27 -4.03 -11.06
N SER A 153 -10.35 -5.22 -10.48
CA SER A 153 -10.53 -6.46 -11.25
C SER A 153 -11.84 -6.42 -12.04
N GLY A 154 -11.75 -6.58 -13.37
CA GLY A 154 -12.90 -6.63 -14.26
C GLY A 154 -13.43 -5.26 -14.71
N LEU A 155 -12.88 -4.16 -14.20
CA LEU A 155 -13.19 -2.81 -14.66
C LEU A 155 -11.94 -2.19 -15.28
N ALA A 156 -12.11 -1.35 -16.31
CA ALA A 156 -11.03 -0.53 -16.85
C ALA A 156 -10.70 0.67 -15.96
N THR A 157 -11.05 0.60 -14.67
CA THR A 157 -11.07 1.71 -13.72
C THR A 157 -9.98 1.51 -12.67
N ARG A 158 -9.39 2.63 -12.24
CA ARG A 158 -8.37 2.65 -11.19
C ARG A 158 -8.99 3.24 -9.93
N SER A 159 -8.68 2.62 -8.80
CA SER A 159 -9.11 3.09 -7.48
C SER A 159 -7.88 3.27 -6.59
N THR A 160 -7.77 4.42 -5.95
CA THR A 160 -6.67 4.73 -5.04
C THR A 160 -6.98 4.24 -3.65
N GLN A 161 -6.09 3.41 -3.11
CA GLN A 161 -6.01 3.19 -1.67
C GLN A 161 -5.05 4.23 -1.07
N LEU A 162 -5.56 5.07 -0.16
CA LEU A 162 -4.76 6.11 0.49
C LEU A 162 -4.40 5.68 1.90
N LEU A 163 -3.11 5.54 2.16
CA LEU A 163 -2.57 5.08 3.43
C LEU A 163 -1.71 6.17 4.05
N VAL A 164 -1.72 6.24 5.37
CA VAL A 164 -0.81 7.10 6.13
C VAL A 164 -0.10 6.28 7.20
N GLU A 165 1.21 6.49 7.29
CA GLU A 165 2.10 5.84 8.26
C GLU A 165 2.60 6.89 9.25
N ASP A 166 2.69 6.50 10.53
CA ASP A 166 3.31 7.32 11.57
C ASP A 166 4.51 6.65 12.26
N GLY A 167 5.09 5.64 11.61
CA GLY A 167 6.22 4.85 12.10
C GLY A 167 5.82 3.68 13.00
N GLU A 168 4.66 3.75 13.65
CA GLU A 168 4.12 2.65 14.47
C GLU A 168 2.86 2.05 13.83
N ASN A 169 2.01 2.91 13.28
CA ASN A 169 0.71 2.58 12.74
C ASN A 169 0.63 2.85 11.25
N LEU A 170 -0.18 2.04 10.57
CA LEU A 170 -0.62 2.26 9.20
C LEU A 170 -2.13 2.43 9.23
N THR A 171 -2.60 3.61 8.85
CA THR A 171 -4.02 3.95 8.80
C THR A 171 -4.48 4.03 7.36
N ASP A 172 -5.58 3.36 7.04
CA ASP A 172 -6.25 3.46 5.75
C ASP A 172 -7.25 4.62 5.77
N LEU A 173 -7.03 5.63 4.92
CA LEU A 173 -7.87 6.82 4.76
C LEU A 173 -8.81 6.72 3.55
N THR A 174 -8.82 5.59 2.84
CA THR A 174 -9.54 5.42 1.56
C THR A 174 -11.03 5.71 1.71
N SER A 175 -11.70 5.10 2.69
CA SER A 175 -13.14 5.32 2.92
C SER A 175 -13.45 6.76 3.33
N LEU A 176 -12.52 7.43 4.04
CA LEU A 176 -12.67 8.82 4.42
C LEU A 176 -12.64 9.72 3.17
N VAL A 177 -11.69 9.50 2.26
CA VAL A 177 -11.63 10.24 0.98
C VAL A 177 -12.87 9.94 0.13
N ALA A 178 -13.22 8.67 -0.05
CA ALA A 178 -14.38 8.24 -0.83
C ALA A 178 -15.68 8.91 -0.34
N SER A 179 -15.88 9.03 0.98
CA SER A 179 -17.07 9.68 1.56
C SER A 179 -17.21 11.18 1.27
N ARG A 180 -16.14 11.80 0.75
CA ARG A 180 -16.08 13.24 0.43
C ARG A 180 -16.15 13.50 -1.07
N VAL A 181 -16.05 12.47 -1.90
CA VAL A 181 -16.15 12.61 -3.35
C VAL A 181 -17.58 13.02 -3.72
N PRO A 182 -17.79 14.19 -4.34
CA PRO A 182 -19.10 14.82 -4.45
C PRO A 182 -19.98 14.26 -5.61
N CYS A 183 -20.02 12.93 -5.81
CA CYS A 183 -20.80 12.32 -6.90
C CYS A 183 -22.28 12.78 -6.88
N ALA A 184 -22.95 12.68 -5.73
CA ALA A 184 -24.35 13.04 -5.57
C ALA A 184 -24.63 14.54 -5.81
N GLU A 185 -23.67 15.39 -5.45
CA GLU A 185 -23.78 16.85 -5.62
C GLU A 185 -23.64 17.25 -7.09
N ILE A 186 -22.78 16.55 -7.84
CA ILE A 186 -22.50 16.85 -9.26
C ILE A 186 -23.51 16.19 -10.19
N PHE A 187 -23.79 14.90 -9.99
CA PHE A 187 -24.54 14.06 -10.94
C PHE A 187 -25.97 13.75 -10.47
N GLY A 188 -26.36 14.26 -9.30
CA GLY A 188 -27.70 14.15 -8.75
C GLY A 188 -27.89 13.03 -7.73
N PRO A 189 -29.06 12.99 -7.05
CA PRO A 189 -29.32 12.09 -5.94
C PRO A 189 -29.19 10.60 -6.31
N GLY A 190 -28.63 9.81 -5.37
CA GLY A 190 -28.45 8.37 -5.53
C GLY A 190 -27.25 7.97 -6.40
N THR A 191 -26.47 8.93 -6.90
CA THR A 191 -25.20 8.60 -7.53
C THR A 191 -24.14 8.31 -6.47
N GLU A 192 -23.38 7.22 -6.68
CA GLU A 192 -22.39 6.72 -5.74
C GLU A 192 -21.00 6.72 -6.38
N VAL A 193 -19.98 6.84 -5.55
CA VAL A 193 -18.57 6.72 -5.98
C VAL A 193 -18.31 5.27 -6.34
N GLU A 194 -17.95 5.02 -7.59
CA GLU A 194 -17.52 3.69 -8.04
C GLU A 194 -16.02 3.53 -7.86
N SER A 195 -15.24 4.53 -8.30
CA SER A 195 -13.79 4.56 -8.13
C SER A 195 -13.28 6.00 -8.10
N PHE A 196 -12.08 6.19 -7.59
CA PHE A 196 -11.38 7.47 -7.69
C PHE A 196 -9.87 7.25 -7.76
N LEU A 197 -9.17 8.14 -8.46
CA LEU A 197 -7.75 8.09 -8.68
C LEU A 197 -7.11 9.39 -8.19
N LEU A 198 -6.10 9.26 -7.34
CA LEU A 198 -5.28 10.35 -6.85
C LEU A 198 -3.93 10.35 -7.55
N TRP A 199 -3.48 11.53 -7.99
CA TRP A 199 -2.14 11.71 -8.53
C TRP A 199 -1.60 13.10 -8.26
N ASN A 200 -0.31 13.28 -8.51
CA ASN A 200 0.40 14.54 -8.26
C ASN A 200 0.21 15.04 -6.83
N LEU A 201 0.10 14.09 -5.88
CA LEU A 201 0.00 14.41 -4.47
C LEU A 201 1.30 15.09 -4.01
N HIS A 202 1.19 16.10 -3.18
CA HIS A 202 2.32 16.78 -2.56
C HIS A 202 1.90 17.36 -1.22
N TRP A 203 2.88 17.64 -0.36
CA TRP A 203 2.61 18.39 0.86
C TRP A 203 2.34 19.85 0.48
N GLY A 204 1.14 20.34 0.82
CA GLY A 204 0.79 21.74 0.67
C GLY A 204 1.44 22.60 1.75
N HIS A 205 1.20 23.92 1.69
CA HIS A 205 1.65 24.82 2.75
C HIS A 205 1.02 24.40 4.09
N SER A 206 1.87 24.08 5.08
CA SER A 206 1.39 23.81 6.43
C SER A 206 0.78 25.07 7.03
N GLU A 207 -0.43 24.98 7.55
CA GLU A 207 -0.95 25.95 8.50
C GLU A 207 -0.23 25.70 9.84
N SER A 208 1.06 26.03 9.90
CA SER A 208 1.92 25.80 11.05
C SER A 208 1.61 26.82 12.15
N ARG A 209 0.42 26.70 12.75
CA ARG A 209 0.22 27.21 14.10
C ARG A 209 0.33 26.03 15.05
N PHE A 210 1.48 25.93 15.72
CA PHE A 210 1.66 25.09 16.89
C PHE A 210 0.72 25.59 18.01
N TYR A 211 -0.56 25.24 17.93
CA TYR A 211 -1.49 25.41 19.04
C TYR A 211 -1.53 24.10 19.80
N GLY A 212 -0.90 24.08 20.98
CA GLY A 212 -0.96 22.92 21.88
C GLY A 212 -0.28 21.65 21.36
N GLY A 213 0.78 21.76 20.54
CA GLY A 213 1.57 20.59 20.09
C GLY A 213 1.02 19.85 18.87
N VAL A 214 -0.02 20.38 18.22
CA VAL A 214 -0.59 19.83 16.98
C VAL A 214 -0.05 20.59 15.77
N ILE A 215 0.42 19.85 14.76
CA ILE A 215 0.76 20.38 13.43
C ILE A 215 -0.34 19.93 12.46
N ARG A 216 -1.00 20.89 11.81
CA ARG A 216 -1.90 20.59 10.70
C ARG A 216 -1.14 20.64 9.38
N MET A 217 -1.10 19.50 8.69
CA MET A 217 -0.47 19.37 7.39
C MET A 217 -1.53 19.33 6.30
N ALA A 218 -1.33 20.09 5.23
CA ALA A 218 -2.12 19.95 4.03
C ALA A 218 -1.48 18.93 3.08
N VAL A 219 -2.30 18.09 2.47
CA VAL A 219 -1.96 17.27 1.31
C VAL A 219 -2.79 17.79 0.15
N GLU A 220 -2.14 18.14 -0.94
CA GLU A 220 -2.78 18.68 -2.14
C GLU A 220 -2.47 17.78 -3.33
N GLY A 221 -3.36 17.74 -4.30
CA GLY A 221 -3.16 17.00 -5.55
C GLY A 221 -4.41 16.96 -6.40
N ASN A 222 -4.45 16.02 -7.33
CA ASN A 222 -5.55 15.85 -8.26
C ASN A 222 -6.37 14.61 -7.91
N LEU A 223 -7.65 14.68 -8.23
CA LEU A 223 -8.64 13.62 -8.06
C LEU A 223 -9.38 13.43 -9.38
N GLU A 224 -9.28 12.24 -9.96
CA GLU A 224 -10.24 11.79 -10.96
C GLU A 224 -11.26 10.89 -10.26
N MET A 225 -12.55 11.07 -10.52
CA MET A 225 -13.61 10.24 -9.95
C MET A 225 -14.45 9.60 -11.03
N GLN A 226 -14.97 8.41 -10.75
CA GLN A 226 -16.01 7.77 -11.53
C GLN A 226 -17.22 7.51 -10.64
N CYS A 227 -18.37 7.95 -11.11
CA CYS A 227 -19.63 7.86 -10.37
C CYS A 227 -20.60 6.94 -11.11
N LYS A 228 -21.27 6.08 -10.35
CA LYS A 228 -22.32 5.18 -10.83
C LYS A 228 -23.69 5.76 -10.53
N THR A 229 -24.58 5.75 -11.52
CA THR A 229 -25.95 6.24 -11.36
C THR A 229 -26.91 5.14 -10.93
N PRO A 230 -28.03 5.47 -10.23
CA PRO A 230 -29.04 4.49 -9.82
C PRO A 230 -29.60 3.66 -10.97
N ALA A 231 -29.67 4.25 -12.16
CA ALA A 231 -30.20 3.63 -13.37
C ALA A 231 -29.26 2.57 -13.98
N GLY A 232 -28.08 2.33 -13.40
CA GLY A 232 -27.09 1.39 -13.94
C GLY A 232 -26.49 1.83 -15.27
N GLY A 233 -26.53 3.14 -15.56
CA GLY A 233 -25.91 3.72 -16.75
C GLY A 233 -24.39 3.61 -16.74
N ARG A 234 -23.75 3.94 -17.87
CA ARG A 234 -22.28 4.00 -17.95
C ARG A 234 -21.74 4.95 -16.88
N PRO A 235 -20.59 4.64 -16.26
CA PRO A 235 -19.96 5.53 -15.28
C PRO A 235 -19.69 6.90 -15.91
N ILE A 236 -19.91 7.96 -15.12
CA ILE A 236 -19.60 9.33 -15.53
C ILE A 236 -18.29 9.70 -14.84
N SER A 237 -17.32 10.21 -15.61
CA SER A 237 -16.02 10.65 -15.09
C SER A 237 -15.88 12.17 -15.06
N SER A 238 -15.15 12.68 -14.09
CA SER A 238 -14.81 14.09 -13.98
C SER A 238 -13.49 14.29 -13.21
N GLY A 239 -12.70 15.29 -13.60
CA GLY A 239 -11.42 15.65 -12.97
C GLY A 239 -11.56 16.86 -12.03
N TRP A 240 -10.99 16.75 -10.83
CA TRP A 240 -11.15 17.66 -9.70
C TRP A 240 -9.82 17.88 -8.96
N ALA A 241 -9.74 18.96 -8.20
CA ALA A 241 -8.66 19.18 -7.25
C ALA A 241 -9.05 18.62 -5.87
N ILE A 242 -8.09 18.09 -5.14
CA ILE A 242 -8.30 17.59 -3.77
C ILE A 242 -7.29 18.24 -2.82
N ARG A 243 -7.83 18.65 -1.66
CA ARG A 243 -7.06 19.15 -0.53
C ARG A 243 -7.46 18.43 0.74
N GLY A 244 -6.57 17.59 1.25
CA GLY A 244 -6.66 16.97 2.56
C GLY A 244 -5.94 17.79 3.63
N HIS A 245 -6.45 17.76 4.86
CA HIS A 245 -5.75 18.23 6.05
C HIS A 245 -5.61 17.05 7.02
N LEU A 246 -4.36 16.66 7.28
CA LEU A 246 -3.97 15.67 8.28
C LEU A 246 -3.53 16.42 9.55
N ASN A 247 -4.10 16.10 10.70
CA ASN A 247 -3.60 16.61 11.98
C ASN A 247 -2.58 15.63 12.55
N LEU A 248 -1.34 16.09 12.69
CA LEU A 248 -0.30 15.38 13.42
C LEU A 248 -0.18 15.95 14.82
N VAL A 249 0.03 15.08 15.80
CA VAL A 249 0.33 15.46 17.18
C VAL A 249 1.76 15.06 17.49
N LYS A 250 2.52 15.96 18.10
CA LYS A 250 3.81 15.63 18.70
C LYS A 250 3.61 15.51 20.20
N SER A 251 3.90 14.34 20.78
CA SER A 251 3.92 14.24 22.25
C SER A 251 5.10 15.07 22.80
N HIS A 252 4.95 15.60 24.01
CA HIS A 252 5.90 16.53 24.62
C HIS A 252 7.31 15.92 24.86
N ASP A 253 7.47 14.59 24.83
CA ASP A 253 8.69 13.90 25.26
C ASP A 253 9.50 13.30 24.10
N ALA A 254 9.93 14.14 23.15
CA ALA A 254 10.81 13.75 22.04
C ALA A 254 10.33 12.55 21.18
N ALA A 255 9.06 12.18 21.30
CA ALA A 255 8.47 11.06 20.59
C ALA A 255 8.30 11.39 19.09
N PRO A 256 8.28 10.36 18.22
CA PRO A 256 7.89 10.52 16.82
C PRO A 256 6.51 11.18 16.71
N TYR A 257 6.28 11.93 15.63
CA TYR A 257 4.95 12.47 15.35
C TYR A 257 3.95 11.34 15.20
N ARG A 258 2.74 11.52 15.71
CA ARG A 258 1.63 10.57 15.53
C ARG A 258 0.46 11.27 14.85
N ILE A 259 -0.42 10.49 14.24
CA ILE A 259 -1.67 11.02 13.71
C ILE A 259 -2.65 11.15 14.89
N ASP A 260 -3.27 12.31 15.07
CA ASP A 260 -4.17 12.59 16.20
C ASP A 260 -5.32 11.57 16.27
N SER A 261 -6.07 11.50 15.17
CA SER A 261 -7.13 10.54 14.93
C SER A 261 -7.57 10.62 13.46
N PRO A 262 -7.92 9.50 12.82
CA PRO A 262 -8.54 9.51 11.49
C PRO A 262 -9.79 10.39 11.41
N SER A 263 -10.56 10.53 12.50
CA SER A 263 -11.77 11.37 12.54
C SER A 263 -11.49 12.87 12.56
N SER A 264 -10.27 13.27 12.91
CA SER A 264 -9.84 14.67 12.89
C SER A 264 -9.39 15.12 11.50
N THR A 265 -9.04 14.17 10.64
CA THR A 265 -8.63 14.40 9.25
C THR A 265 -9.80 14.88 8.41
N ARG A 266 -9.59 15.91 7.60
CA ARG A 266 -10.62 16.49 6.73
C ARG A 266 -10.14 16.50 5.29
N PHE A 267 -10.99 16.16 4.35
CA PHE A 267 -10.73 16.34 2.93
C PHE A 267 -11.77 17.29 2.34
N TYR A 268 -11.28 18.18 1.49
CA TYR A 268 -12.04 19.15 0.71
C TYR A 268 -11.75 18.85 -0.76
N ILE A 269 -12.81 18.73 -1.56
CA ILE A 269 -12.73 18.45 -2.99
C ILE A 269 -13.40 19.61 -3.71
N THR A 270 -12.70 20.20 -4.66
CA THR A 270 -13.16 21.36 -5.43
C THR A 270 -12.92 21.12 -6.91
N PRO A 271 -13.70 21.75 -7.82
CA PRO A 271 -13.42 21.63 -9.25
C PRO A 271 -11.97 22.02 -9.53
N ALA A 272 -11.30 21.34 -10.45
CA ALA A 272 -10.01 21.79 -10.95
C ALA A 272 -10.23 23.08 -11.75
N GLU A 273 -9.47 24.13 -11.45
CA GLU A 273 -9.47 25.39 -12.22
C GLU A 273 -8.90 25.22 -13.64
#